data_AF-T1JRN8-F1
#
_entry.id   AF-T1JRN8-F1
#
_cell.length_a   1.000
_cell.length_b   1.000
_cell.length_c   1.000
_cell.angle_alpha   90.00
_cell.angle_beta   90.00
_cell.angle_gamma   90.00
#
_symmetry.space_group_name_H-M   'P 1'
#
loop_
_entity.id
_entity.type
_entity.pdbx_description
1 polymer ?
#
loop_
_entity_poly.entity_id
_entity_poly.type
_entity_poly.pdbx_seq_one_letter_code
_entity_poly.pdbx_strand_id
1 'polypeptide(L)'
;MFTLKELVNWFGVTVFELIIITVAIFFYTITIAIKLDGFLPISWWFVHLPLFLADFFLAYFCVIVFIRQCLDCLYRTAFFRAFWSFNQIAVLFTIKFFLCLKLEGDRRISCSEIWAPIFFHLLLLMLRGCQIH
;
A
#
# COMPACT_ATOMS: atom_id res chain seq x y z
N MET A 1 3.70 -16.17 18.69
CA MET A 1 3.43 -16.34 17.25
C MET A 1 2.09 -15.69 16.98
N PHE A 2 2.04 -14.56 16.29
CA PHE A 2 0.77 -13.88 16.02
C PHE A 2 -0.06 -14.70 15.04
N THR A 3 -1.30 -14.99 15.38
CA THR A 3 -2.19 -15.79 14.55
C THR A 3 -2.58 -14.98 13.31
N LEU A 4 -2.59 -15.57 12.11
CA LEU A 4 -2.97 -14.89 10.86
C LEU A 4 -4.33 -14.16 10.98
N LYS A 5 -5.25 -14.71 11.81
CA LYS A 5 -6.54 -14.09 12.15
C LYS A 5 -6.40 -12.78 12.92
N GLU A 6 -5.46 -12.67 13.87
CA GLU A 6 -5.23 -11.44 14.62
C GLU A 6 -4.64 -10.34 13.74
N LEU A 7 -3.71 -10.68 12.86
CA LEU A 7 -3.11 -9.73 11.93
C LEU A 7 -4.14 -9.20 10.90
N VAL A 8 -4.97 -10.10 10.37
CA VAL A 8 -6.10 -9.77 9.48
C VAL A 8 -7.12 -8.87 10.20
N ASN A 9 -7.40 -9.14 11.47
CA ASN A 9 -8.34 -8.34 12.26
C ASN A 9 -7.79 -6.95 12.62
N TRP A 10 -6.50 -6.86 12.97
CA TRP A 10 -5.83 -5.60 13.30
C TRP A 10 -5.69 -4.67 12.10
N PHE A 11 -5.29 -5.19 10.94
CA PHE A 11 -5.18 -4.38 9.73
C PHE A 11 -6.57 -4.14 9.07
N GLY A 12 -7.54 -5.02 9.31
CA GLY A 12 -8.83 -5.00 8.62
C GLY A 12 -8.71 -5.32 7.13
N VAL A 13 -7.63 -6.01 6.76
CA VAL A 13 -7.19 -6.36 5.41
C VAL A 13 -7.38 -7.87 5.22
N THR A 14 -7.91 -8.26 4.09
CA THR A 14 -8.19 -9.66 3.74
C THR A 14 -6.90 -10.46 3.51
N VAL A 15 -6.99 -11.79 3.69
CA VAL A 15 -5.87 -12.71 3.41
C VAL A 15 -5.41 -12.59 1.95
N PHE A 16 -6.33 -12.31 1.02
CA PHE A 16 -6.02 -12.11 -0.40
C PHE A 16 -5.14 -10.88 -0.64
N GLU A 17 -5.48 -9.76 -0.02
CA GLU A 17 -4.68 -8.53 -0.11
C GLU A 17 -3.25 -8.76 0.43
N LEU A 18 -3.11 -9.53 1.52
CA LEU A 18 -1.81 -9.90 2.08
C LEU A 18 -0.98 -10.76 1.10
N ILE A 19 -1.61 -11.70 0.40
CA ILE A 19 -0.92 -12.56 -0.58
C ILE A 19 -0.43 -11.71 -1.76
N ILE A 20 -1.25 -10.80 -2.27
CA ILE A 20 -0.88 -9.89 -3.37
C ILE A 20 0.33 -9.04 -2.97
N ILE A 21 0.32 -8.46 -1.77
CA ILE A 21 1.44 -7.67 -1.24
C ILE A 21 2.71 -8.53 -1.11
N THR A 22 2.58 -9.74 -0.59
CA THR A 22 3.72 -10.65 -0.38
C THR A 22 4.38 -11.02 -1.71
N VAL A 23 3.58 -11.39 -2.71
CA VAL A 23 4.06 -11.72 -4.06
C VAL A 23 4.73 -10.51 -4.71
N ALA A 24 4.15 -9.32 -4.57
CA ALA A 24 4.71 -8.09 -5.11
C ALA A 24 6.07 -7.73 -4.49
N ILE A 25 6.21 -7.88 -3.17
CA ILE A 25 7.47 -7.67 -2.46
C ILE A 25 8.53 -8.65 -2.97
N PHE A 26 8.18 -9.92 -3.18
CA PHE A 26 9.11 -10.91 -3.72
C PHE A 26 9.66 -10.53 -5.11
N PHE A 27 8.78 -10.12 -6.04
CA PHE A 27 9.23 -9.64 -7.35
C PHE A 27 10.03 -8.34 -7.27
N TYR A 28 9.66 -7.44 -6.35
CA TYR A 28 10.41 -6.22 -6.10
C TYR A 28 11.84 -6.51 -5.59
N THR A 29 12.00 -7.46 -4.66
CA THR A 29 13.33 -7.85 -4.15
C THR A 29 14.21 -8.48 -5.21
N ILE A 30 13.63 -9.23 -6.16
CA ILE A 30 14.38 -9.77 -7.29
C ILE A 30 14.82 -8.63 -8.22
N THR A 31 13.90 -7.72 -8.55
CA THR A 31 14.17 -6.63 -9.51
C THR A 31 15.19 -5.63 -8.97
N ILE A 32 15.14 -5.31 -7.65
CA ILE A 32 16.12 -4.43 -7.02
C ILE A 32 17.50 -5.07 -6.94
N ALA A 33 17.59 -6.39 -6.70
CA ALA A 33 18.85 -7.12 -6.68
C ALA A 33 19.55 -7.05 -8.05
N ILE A 34 18.81 -7.28 -9.13
CA ILE A 34 19.34 -7.17 -10.51
C ILE A 34 19.84 -5.76 -10.82
N LYS A 35 19.14 -4.72 -10.35
CA LYS A 35 19.54 -3.33 -10.52
C LYS A 35 20.82 -2.99 -9.73
N LEU A 36 20.96 -3.52 -8.52
CA LEU A 36 22.13 -3.33 -7.66
C LEU A 36 23.39 -4.00 -8.21
N ASP A 37 23.25 -5.18 -8.82
CA ASP A 37 24.35 -5.88 -9.49
C ASP A 37 24.80 -5.19 -10.79
N GLY A 38 24.10 -4.14 -11.23
CA GLY A 38 24.45 -3.38 -12.42
C GLY A 38 24.26 -4.14 -13.74
N PHE A 39 23.56 -5.27 -13.70
CA PHE A 39 23.41 -6.17 -14.86
C PHE A 39 22.62 -5.54 -16.01
N LEU A 40 21.68 -4.62 -15.72
CA LEU A 40 20.87 -3.93 -16.71
C LEU A 40 20.68 -2.43 -16.38
N PRO A 41 20.73 -1.52 -17.37
CA PRO A 41 20.44 -0.09 -17.20
C PRO A 41 18.93 0.17 -17.13
N ILE A 42 18.24 -0.47 -16.18
CA ILE A 42 16.79 -0.35 -15.98
C ILE A 42 16.49 0.95 -15.21
N SER A 43 15.51 1.76 -15.60
CA SER A 43 15.11 2.95 -14.81
C SER A 43 14.48 2.55 -13.47
N TRP A 44 14.52 3.43 -12.48
CA TRP A 44 13.96 3.11 -11.15
C TRP A 44 12.45 2.88 -11.20
N TRP A 45 11.77 3.48 -12.19
CA TRP A 45 10.37 3.22 -12.51
C TRP A 45 10.07 1.75 -12.79
N PHE A 46 10.90 1.06 -13.56
CA PHE A 46 10.71 -0.37 -13.85
C PHE A 46 10.98 -1.24 -12.63
N VAL A 47 11.90 -0.84 -11.75
CA VAL A 47 12.18 -1.56 -10.50
C VAL A 47 10.97 -1.50 -9.56
N HIS A 48 10.29 -0.35 -9.48
CA HIS A 48 9.11 -0.17 -8.65
C HIS A 48 7.79 -0.67 -9.27
N LEU A 49 7.79 -1.01 -10.57
CA LEU A 49 6.61 -1.49 -11.30
C LEU A 49 5.84 -2.64 -10.62
N PRO A 50 6.48 -3.76 -10.16
CA PRO A 50 5.75 -4.84 -9.49
C PRO A 50 5.00 -4.37 -8.24
N LEU A 51 5.54 -3.38 -7.54
CA LEU A 51 4.93 -2.80 -6.34
C LEU A 51 3.72 -1.92 -6.69
N PHE A 52 3.79 -1.14 -7.77
CA PHE A 52 2.68 -0.32 -8.25
C PHE A 52 1.54 -1.16 -8.82
N LEU A 53 1.87 -2.24 -9.54
CA LEU A 53 0.87 -3.15 -10.07
C LEU A 53 0.06 -3.82 -8.94
N ALA A 54 0.72 -4.14 -7.83
CA ALA A 54 0.06 -4.66 -6.64
C ALA A 54 -0.90 -3.64 -6.02
N ASP A 55 -0.51 -2.37 -5.90
CA ASP A 55 -1.40 -1.30 -5.43
C ASP A 55 -2.64 -1.15 -6.31
N PHE A 56 -2.48 -1.30 -7.63
CA PHE A 56 -3.61 -1.27 -8.56
C PHE A 56 -4.57 -2.45 -8.34
N PHE A 57 -4.04 -3.67 -8.15
CA PHE A 57 -4.88 -4.83 -7.84
C PHE A 57 -5.60 -4.70 -6.49
N LEU A 58 -4.95 -4.13 -5.48
CA LEU A 58 -5.55 -3.85 -4.18
C LEU A 58 -6.67 -2.81 -4.30
N ALA A 59 -6.44 -1.73 -5.04
CA ALA A 59 -7.46 -0.71 -5.31
C ALA A 59 -8.67 -1.30 -6.05
N TYR A 60 -8.43 -2.12 -7.07
CA TYR A 60 -9.47 -2.82 -7.83
C TYR A 60 -10.31 -3.74 -6.92
N PHE A 61 -9.66 -4.51 -6.06
CA PHE A 61 -10.35 -5.37 -5.10
C PHE A 61 -11.18 -4.56 -4.09
N CYS A 62 -10.64 -3.45 -3.59
CA CYS A 62 -11.37 -2.54 -2.69
C CYS A 62 -12.65 -2.00 -3.34
N VAL A 63 -12.61 -1.65 -4.64
CA VAL A 63 -13.79 -1.20 -5.39
C VAL A 63 -14.83 -2.32 -5.52
N ILE A 64 -14.42 -3.56 -5.79
CA ILE A 64 -15.35 -4.70 -5.86
C ILE A 64 -16.05 -4.93 -4.52
N VAL A 65 -15.30 -4.92 -3.41
CA VAL A 65 -15.86 -5.10 -2.08
C VAL A 65 -16.83 -3.98 -1.73
N PHE A 66 -16.50 -2.74 -2.11
CA PHE A 66 -17.40 -1.60 -1.95
C PHE A 66 -18.72 -1.77 -2.72
N ILE A 67 -18.67 -2.21 -3.98
CA ILE A 67 -19.88 -2.46 -4.79
C ILE A 67 -20.75 -3.54 -4.15
N ARG A 68 -20.16 -4.65 -3.68
CA ARG A 68 -20.92 -5.72 -3.01
C ARG A 68 -21.61 -5.22 -1.75
N GLN A 69 -20.92 -4.45 -0.91
CA GLN A 69 -21.50 -3.92 0.32
C GLN A 69 -22.59 -2.87 0.07
N CYS A 70 -22.52 -2.14 -1.04
CA CYS A 70 -23.61 -1.26 -1.49
C CYS A 70 -24.87 -2.06 -1.90
N LEU A 71 -24.72 -3.23 -2.51
CA LEU A 71 -25.83 -4.11 -2.87
C LEU A 71 -26.52 -4.71 -1.63
N ASP A 72 -25.78 -4.95 -0.55
CA ASP A 72 -26.31 -5.45 0.73
C ASP A 72 -27.00 -4.35 1.58
N CYS A 73 -27.28 -3.17 1.00
CA CYS A 73 -27.89 -2.00 1.66
C CYS A 73 -27.12 -1.42 2.88
N LEU A 74 -25.87 -1.80 3.10
CA LEU A 74 -25.01 -1.34 4.20
C LEU A 74 -24.18 -0.09 3.82
N TYR A 75 -24.83 0.90 3.19
CA TYR A 75 -24.17 2.02 2.50
C TYR A 75 -23.22 2.86 3.39
N ARG A 76 -23.63 3.21 4.61
CA ARG A 76 -22.87 4.14 5.46
C ARG A 76 -21.56 3.54 5.95
N THR A 77 -21.60 2.28 6.40
CA THR A 77 -20.43 1.55 6.90
C THR A 77 -19.52 1.14 5.75
N ALA A 78 -20.09 0.74 4.62
CA ALA A 78 -19.36 0.40 3.40
C ALA A 78 -18.55 1.59 2.87
N PHE A 79 -19.19 2.77 2.79
CA PHE A 79 -18.55 3.99 2.32
C PHE A 79 -17.40 4.41 3.22
N PHE A 80 -17.61 4.45 4.54
CA PHE A 80 -16.55 4.85 5.48
C PHE A 80 -15.36 3.90 5.42
N ARG A 81 -15.61 2.58 5.29
CA ARG A 81 -14.58 1.56 5.15
C ARG A 81 -13.83 1.67 3.82
N ALA A 82 -14.53 1.84 2.71
CA ALA A 82 -13.92 1.96 1.39
C ALA A 82 -13.11 3.25 1.26
N PHE A 83 -13.64 4.37 1.73
CA PHE A 83 -12.93 5.64 1.79
C PHE A 83 -11.63 5.53 2.60
N TRP A 84 -11.69 4.86 3.75
CA TRP A 84 -10.52 4.61 4.58
C TRP A 84 -9.47 3.76 3.86
N SER A 85 -9.89 2.63 3.28
CA SER A 85 -8.99 1.72 2.56
C SER A 85 -8.35 2.42 1.35
N PHE A 86 -9.13 3.18 0.59
CA PHE A 86 -8.64 3.93 -0.56
C PHE A 86 -7.63 5.02 -0.16
N ASN A 87 -7.90 5.74 0.94
CA ASN A 87 -6.96 6.72 1.49
C ASN A 87 -5.65 6.04 1.91
N GLN A 88 -5.75 4.88 2.56
CA GLN A 88 -4.60 4.10 2.99
C GLN A 88 -3.72 3.66 1.81
N ILE A 89 -4.34 3.17 0.72
CA ILE A 89 -3.64 2.79 -0.52
C ILE A 89 -3.02 4.03 -1.20
N ALA A 90 -3.73 5.16 -1.25
CA ALA A 90 -3.25 6.39 -1.87
C ALA A 90 -2.01 6.95 -1.16
N VAL A 91 -1.97 6.91 0.17
CA VAL A 91 -0.80 7.32 0.96
C VAL A 91 0.40 6.41 0.68
N LEU A 92 0.19 5.08 0.64
CA LEU A 92 1.25 4.12 0.31
C LEU A 92 1.79 4.32 -1.11
N PHE A 93 0.90 4.57 -2.07
CA PHE A 93 1.28 4.89 -3.45
C PHE A 93 2.13 6.17 -3.51
N THR A 94 1.73 7.21 -2.79
CA THR A 94 2.45 8.50 -2.75
C THR A 94 3.87 8.31 -2.20
N ILE A 95 4.04 7.53 -1.13
CA ILE A 95 5.37 7.22 -0.57
C ILE A 95 6.25 6.52 -1.61
N LYS A 96 5.72 5.48 -2.28
CA LYS A 96 6.44 4.71 -3.30
C LYS A 96 6.84 5.60 -4.49
N PHE A 97 5.93 6.48 -4.90
CA PHE A 97 6.16 7.44 -5.98
C PHE A 97 7.26 8.45 -5.63
N PHE A 98 7.19 9.06 -4.44
CA PHE A 98 8.24 9.97 -3.95
C PHE A 98 9.60 9.27 -3.80
N LEU A 99 9.60 8.00 -3.37
CA LEU A 99 10.81 7.20 -3.26
C LEU A 99 11.43 6.96 -4.65
N CYS A 100 10.62 6.64 -5.66
CA CYS A 100 11.06 6.47 -7.04
C CYS A 100 11.68 7.76 -7.60
N LEU A 101 11.02 8.91 -7.39
CA LEU A 101 11.55 10.21 -7.81
C LEU A 101 12.90 10.55 -7.16
N LYS A 102 13.04 10.24 -5.87
CA LYS A 102 14.31 10.45 -5.17
C LYS A 102 15.44 9.56 -5.69
N LEU A 103 15.13 8.30 -6.00
CA LEU A 103 16.10 7.33 -6.54
C LEU A 103 16.57 7.67 -7.96
N GLU A 104 15.70 8.27 -8.78
CA GLU A 104 16.03 8.74 -10.14
C GLU A 104 16.97 9.97 -10.14
N GLY A 105 17.24 10.57 -8.98
CA GLY A 105 18.29 11.59 -8.80
C GLY A 105 17.81 13.01 -8.56
N ASP A 106 16.53 13.22 -8.23
CA ASP A 106 16.03 14.55 -7.88
C ASP A 106 16.48 14.95 -6.46
N ARG A 107 17.57 15.73 -6.39
CA ARG A 107 18.22 16.18 -5.14
C ARG A 107 17.40 17.18 -4.32
N ARG A 108 16.22 17.60 -4.78
CA ARG A 108 15.38 18.58 -4.08
C ARG A 108 14.47 17.99 -3.02
N ILE A 109 14.25 16.67 -3.02
CA ILE A 109 13.33 16.01 -2.08
C ILE A 109 14.07 15.65 -0.79
N SER A 110 13.81 16.45 0.24
CA SER A 110 14.40 16.24 1.56
C SER A 110 13.89 14.94 2.17
N CYS A 111 14.73 14.21 2.93
CA CYS A 111 14.29 12.99 3.62
C CYS A 111 13.00 13.22 4.44
N SER A 112 12.84 14.42 5.01
CA SER A 112 11.65 14.84 5.77
C SER A 112 10.32 14.69 5.01
N GLU A 113 10.28 14.97 3.71
CA GLU A 113 9.04 14.91 2.90
C GLU A 113 8.57 13.48 2.65
N ILE A 114 9.48 12.50 2.69
CA ILE A 114 9.16 11.07 2.52
C ILE A 114 8.57 10.48 3.80
N TRP A 115 9.01 10.97 4.96
CA TRP A 115 8.52 10.47 6.26
C TRP A 115 7.19 11.09 6.68
N ALA A 116 6.84 12.28 6.19
CA ALA A 116 5.57 12.94 6.48
C ALA A 116 4.31 12.08 6.16
N PRO A 117 4.17 11.46 4.97
CA PRO A 117 3.03 10.59 4.68
C PRO A 117 3.02 9.30 5.52
N ILE A 118 4.20 8.77 5.91
CA ILE A 118 4.29 7.61 6.81
C ILE A 118 3.75 7.97 8.20
N PHE A 119 4.09 9.16 8.69
CA PHE A 119 3.60 9.65 9.97
C PHE A 119 2.08 9.84 9.97
N PHE A 120 1.53 10.43 8.91
CA PHE A 120 0.08 10.53 8.73
C PHE A 120 -0.61 9.16 8.67
N HIS A 121 0.01 8.19 8.00
CA HIS A 121 -0.50 6.82 7.93
C HIS A 121 -0.55 6.13 9.31
N LEU A 122 0.52 6.27 10.09
CA LEU A 122 0.60 5.74 11.46
C LEU A 122 -0.43 6.40 12.39
N LEU A 123 -0.61 7.72 12.26
CA LEU A 123 -1.61 8.46 13.04
C LEU A 123 -3.04 8.01 12.71
N LEU A 124 -3.35 7.82 11.43
CA LEU A 124 -4.64 7.26 10.98
C LEU A 124 -4.86 5.85 11.58
N LEU A 125 -3.84 5.00 11.55
CA LEU A 125 -3.89 3.65 12.15
C LEU A 125 -4.14 3.69 13.66
N MET A 126 -3.48 4.58 14.40
CA MET A 126 -3.72 4.78 15.83
C MET A 126 -5.14 5.25 16.13
N LEU A 127 -5.66 6.22 15.38
CA LEU A 127 -7.04 6.71 15.55
C LEU A 127 -8.08 5.61 15.32
N ARG A 128 -7.85 4.75 14.32
CA ARG A 128 -8.71 3.58 14.08
C ARG A 128 -8.61 2.55 15.20
N GLY A 129 -7.41 2.29 15.71
CA GLY A 129 -7.20 1.40 16.86
C GLY A 129 -7.99 1.87 18.10
N CYS A 130 -8.09 3.18 18.32
CA CYS A 130 -8.88 3.76 19.40
C CYS A 130 -10.40 3.67 19.19
N GLN A 131 -10.89 3.58 17.95
CA GLN A 131 -12.34 3.43 17.67
C GLN A 131 -12.86 1.98 17.77
N ILE A 132 -11.95 1.00 17.92
CA ILE A 132 -12.29 -0.43 18.00
C ILE A 132 -12.45 -0.89 19.48
N HIS A 133 -12.27 0.01 20.46
CA HIS A 133 -12.52 -0.25 21.88
C HIS A 133 -13.80 0.41 22.39
#